data_AF-A0A6F9Y3Q2-F1
#
_entry.id   AF-A0A6F9Y3Q2-F1
#
_cell.length_a   1.000
_cell.length_b   1.000
_cell.length_c   1.000
_cell.angle_alpha   90.00
_cell.angle_beta   90.00
_cell.angle_gamma   90.00
#
_symmetry.space_group_name_H-M   'P 1'
#
loop_
_entity.id
_entity.type
_entity.pdbx_description
1 polymer ?
#
loop_
_entity_poly.entity_id
_entity_poly.type
_entity_poly.pdbx_seq_one_letter_code
_entity_poly.pdbx_strand_id
1 'polypeptide(L)' 'MARTRIKLISGYEADIEDLVNDFIEDPKNKVKKVNAVDFYLFDVYDDETYITACINYELGK' A
#
# COMPACT_ATOMS: atom_id res chain seq x y z
N MET A 1 13.41 2.58 -10.04
CA MET A 1 12.74 1.91 -8.90
C MET A 1 11.85 2.95 -8.25
N ALA A 2 10.59 2.63 -8.00
CA ALA A 2 9.58 3.52 -7.43
C ALA A 2 9.07 2.94 -6.11
N ARG A 3 8.59 3.84 -5.24
CA ARG A 3 8.04 3.49 -3.92
C ARG A 3 6.76 4.27 -3.70
N THR A 4 5.69 3.56 -3.37
CA THR A 4 4.40 4.14 -2.99
C THR A 4 4.03 3.71 -1.58
N ARG A 5 3.39 4.60 -0.82
CA ARG A 5 2.83 4.30 0.49
C ARG A 5 1.34 4.55 0.46
N ILE A 6 0.57 3.54 0.85
CA ILE A 6 -0.88 3.61 1.02
C ILE A 6 -1.14 3.55 2.52
N LYS A 7 -1.84 4.54 3.07
CA LYS A 7 -2.18 4.62 4.49
C LYS A 7 -3.69 4.52 4.64
N LEU A 8 -4.13 3.64 5.53
CA LEU A 8 -5.54 3.44 5.87
C LEU A 8 -5.74 3.65 7.38
N ILE A 9 -6.82 4.33 7.73
CA ILE A 9 -7.25 4.58 9.13
C ILE A 9 -8.05 3.36 9.60
N SER A 10 -7.87 2.94 10.85
CA SER A 10 -8.50 1.74 11.44
C SER A 10 -10.02 1.74 11.30
N GLY A 11 -10.56 0.53 11.09
CA GLY A 11 -11.95 0.22 10.76
C GLY A 11 -12.10 -0.61 9.47
N TYR A 12 -11.06 -0.67 8.66
CA TYR A 12 -11.07 -1.24 7.30
C TYR A 12 -9.82 -2.09 7.01
N GLU A 13 -9.25 -2.77 7.99
CA GLU A 13 -7.97 -3.51 7.85
C GLU A 13 -7.99 -4.55 6.72
N ALA A 14 -9.15 -5.12 6.41
CA ALA A 14 -9.33 -6.03 5.28
C ALA A 14 -9.11 -5.35 3.91
N ASP A 15 -9.24 -4.03 3.83
CA ASP A 15 -9.25 -3.28 2.57
C ASP A 15 -7.84 -2.83 2.13
N ILE A 16 -6.81 -2.93 2.99
CA ILE A 16 -5.47 -2.46 2.61
C ILE A 16 -4.83 -3.34 1.54
N GLU A 17 -5.10 -4.66 1.55
CA GLU A 17 -4.60 -5.58 0.53
C GLU A 17 -5.28 -5.30 -0.81
N ASP A 18 -6.59 -5.08 -0.81
CA ASP A 18 -7.35 -4.69 -1.99
C ASP A 18 -6.84 -3.37 -2.58
N LEU A 19 -6.59 -2.36 -1.75
CA LEU A 19 -6.02 -1.09 -2.19
C LEU A 19 -4.61 -1.25 -2.79
N VAL A 20 -3.80 -2.15 -2.25
CA VAL A 20 -2.48 -2.48 -2.80
C VAL A 20 -2.63 -3.15 -4.17
N ASN A 21 -3.54 -4.11 -4.30
CA ASN A 21 -3.80 -4.79 -5.56
C ASN A 21 -4.36 -3.83 -6.61
N ASP A 22 -5.36 -3.01 -6.27
CA ASP A 22 -5.90 -1.97 -7.14
C ASP A 22 -4.81 -1.02 -7.62
N PHE A 23 -3.87 -0.62 -6.75
CA PHE A 23 -2.73 0.19 -7.13
C PHE A 23 -1.80 -0.51 -8.13
N ILE A 24 -1.53 -1.81 -7.92
CA ILE A 24 -0.64 -2.59 -8.79
C ILE A 24 -1.28 -2.84 -10.16
N GLU A 25 -2.59 -3.12 -10.18
CA GLU A 25 -3.33 -3.46 -11.39
C GLU A 25 -3.74 -2.23 -12.21
N ASP A 26 -3.85 -1.04 -11.60
CA ASP A 26 -4.17 0.20 -12.33
C ASP A 26 -3.08 0.49 -13.39
N PRO A 27 -3.42 0.42 -14.69
CA PRO A 27 -2.48 0.67 -15.77
C PRO A 27 -1.84 2.07 -15.72
N LYS A 28 -2.48 3.04 -15.08
CA LYS A 28 -1.95 4.40 -14.89
C LYS A 28 -0.69 4.41 -14.03
N ASN A 29 -0.58 3.48 -13.08
CA ASN A 29 0.58 3.38 -12.19
C ASN A 29 1.79 2.74 -12.86
N LYS A 30 1.59 2.15 -14.06
CA LYS A 30 2.63 1.53 -14.88
C LYS A 30 3.50 0.56 -14.07
N VAL A 31 2.90 -0.21 -13.17
CA VAL A 31 3.64 -1.19 -12.38
C VAL A 31 4.07 -2.33 -13.30
N LYS A 32 5.37 -2.44 -13.56
CA LYS A 32 5.94 -3.53 -14.37
C LYS A 32 6.26 -4.75 -13.52
N LYS A 33 6.81 -4.53 -12.33
CA LYS A 33 7.25 -5.58 -11.42
C LYS A 33 7.20 -5.09 -9.98
N VAL A 34 6.53 -5.84 -9.11
CA VAL A 34 6.58 -5.62 -7.67
C VAL A 34 7.80 -6.35 -7.10
N ASN A 35 8.59 -5.64 -6.30
CA ASN A 35 9.78 -6.18 -5.65
C ASN A 35 9.52 -6.55 -4.20
N ALA A 36 8.75 -5.72 -3.48
CA ALA A 36 8.36 -5.95 -2.10
C ALA A 36 7.10 -5.16 -1.75
N VAL A 37 6.30 -5.70 -0.83
CA VAL A 37 5.20 -5.00 -0.16
C VAL A 37 5.39 -5.21 1.34
N ASP A 38 5.59 -4.12 2.07
CA ASP A 38 5.75 -4.16 3.52
C ASP A 38 4.55 -3.51 4.20
N PHE A 39 3.97 -4.18 5.19
CA PHE A 39 2.86 -3.64 5.98
C PHE A 39 3.36 -3.22 7.36
N TYR A 40 2.95 -2.03 7.77
CA TYR A 40 3.28 -1.47 9.07
C TYR A 40 1.98 -1.12 9.79
N LEU A 41 1.76 -1.75 10.94
CA LEU A 41 0.71 -1.37 11.87
C LEU A 41 1.26 -0.32 12.83
N PHE A 42 0.62 0.83 12.88
CA PHE A 42 0.91 1.87 13.84
C PHE A 42 -0.32 2.03 14.74
N ASP A 43 -0.20 1.67 16.00
CA ASP A 43 -1.14 2.16 17.01
C ASP A 43 -0.79 3.63 17.26
N VAL A 44 -1.69 4.54 16.87
CA VAL A 44 -1.50 5.96 17.12
C VAL A 44 -2.46 6.36 18.23
N TYR A 45 -1.94 7.20 19.13
CA TYR A 45 -2.65 7.81 20.24
C TYR A 45 -4.07 8.26 19.86
N ASP A 46 -5.04 8.07 20.79
CA ASP A 46 -6.50 8.28 20.64
C ASP A 46 -7.29 7.15 19.95
N ASP A 47 -7.05 5.89 20.35
CA ASP A 47 -7.86 4.69 19.97
C ASP A 47 -7.95 4.39 18.45
N GLU A 48 -7.13 5.06 17.62
CA GLU A 48 -7.07 4.83 16.18
C GLU A 48 -5.79 4.08 15.78
N THR A 49 -5.97 2.83 15.36
CA THR A 49 -4.90 2.09 14.68
C THR A 49 -4.78 2.58 13.22
N TYR A 50 -3.62 2.48 12.61
CA TYR A 50 -3.42 2.78 11.20
C TYR A 50 -2.58 1.68 10.58
N ILE A 51 -2.99 1.19 9.41
CA ILE A 51 -2.17 0.28 8.62
C ILE A 51 -1.59 1.03 7.42
N THR A 52 -0.30 0.87 7.19
CA THR A 52 0.41 1.46 6.06
C THR A 52 1.05 0.35 5.24
N ALA A 53 0.66 0.24 3.96
CA ALA A 53 1.32 -0.59 2.99
C ALA A 53 2.37 0.21 2.23
N CYS A 54 3.56 -0.36 2.08
CA CYS A 54 4.67 0.21 1.37
C CYS A 54 5.05 -0.68 0.20
N ILE A 55 4.78 -0.21 -1.02
CA ILE A 55 4.98 -0.97 -2.26
C ILE A 55 6.27 -0.48 -2.91
N ASN A 56 7.22 -1.39 -3.11
CA ASN A 56 8.46 -1.15 -3.85
C ASN A 56 8.38 -1.86 -5.20
N TYR A 57 8.49 -1.12 -6.30
CA TYR A 57 8.23 -1.65 -7.64
C TYR A 57 9.07 -0.99 -8.74
N GLU A 58 9.05 -1.58 -9.93
CA GLU A 58 9.62 -1.03 -11.15
C GLU A 58 8.53 -0.46 -12.05
N LEU A 59 8.79 0.69 -12.65
CA LEU A 59 7.90 1.29 -13.63
C LEU A 59 8.11 0.66 -15.02
N GLY A 60 7.02 0.43 -15.73
CA GLY A 60 7.00 0.19 -17.17
C GLY A 60 7.41 1.47 -17.91
N LYS A 61 8.07 1.29 -19.06
CA LYS A 61 8.41 2.41 -19.95
C LYS A 61 7.14 3.00 -20.56
#